data_AF-A0AAD5Z0P8-F1
#
_entry.id   AF-A0AAD5Z0P8-F1
#
_cell.length_a   1.000
_cell.length_b   1.000
_cell.length_c   1.000
_cell.angle_alpha   90.00
_cell.angle_beta   90.00
_cell.angle_gamma   90.00
#
_symmetry.space_group_name_H-M   'P 1'
#
loop_
_entity.id
_entity.type
_entity.pdbx_description
1 polymer ?
#
loop_
_entity_poly.entity_id
_entity_poly.type
_entity_poly.pdbx_seq_one_letter_code
_entity_poly.pdbx_strand_id
1 'polypeptide(L)' 'MIPPGPELLVSEGESIKLDQPLTSNPNVGGFGQGDAEIVLQDPLRIQGLLFFFTSVVLAQVFLVLKKKQFEKVQLYEMNF' A
#
# COMPACT_ATOMS: atom_id res chain seq x y z
N MET A 1 47.54 -3.15 14.99
CA MET A 1 47.70 -2.36 13.75
C MET A 1 46.32 -1.93 13.29
N ILE A 2 46.15 -0.67 12.89
CA ILE A 2 44.88 -0.15 12.34
C ILE A 2 44.89 -0.37 10.82
N PRO A 3 43.86 -0.96 10.21
CA PRO A 3 43.79 -1.15 8.75
C PRO A 3 43.57 0.19 8.03
N PRO A 4 43.96 0.32 6.74
CA PRO A 4 43.72 1.53 5.96
C PRO A 4 42.22 1.78 5.76
N GLY A 5 41.82 3.07 5.76
CA GLY A 5 40.44 3.51 5.48
C GLY A 5 39.95 4.60 6.44
N PRO A 6 39.82 4.31 7.75
CA PRO A 6 39.46 5.31 8.76
C PRO A 6 40.55 6.37 8.96
N GLU A 7 40.17 7.64 9.16
CA GLU A 7 41.10 8.72 9.46
C GLU A 7 41.55 8.64 10.93
N LEU A 8 42.84 8.83 11.22
CA LEU A 8 43.36 8.86 12.59
C LEU A 8 42.97 10.17 13.28
N LEU A 9 42.47 10.07 14.51
CA LEU A 9 42.01 11.23 15.30
C LEU A 9 43.00 11.65 16.39
N VAL A 10 44.06 10.88 16.64
CA VAL A 10 45.03 11.09 17.73
C VAL A 10 46.40 11.47 17.20
N SER A 11 47.15 12.25 17.97
CA SER A 11 48.54 12.65 17.66
C SER A 11 49.57 11.90 18.51
N GLU A 12 50.82 11.86 18.06
CA GLU A 12 51.91 11.26 18.82
C GLU A 12 52.11 11.97 20.17
N GLY A 13 52.21 11.20 21.25
CA GLY A 13 52.41 11.72 22.62
C GLY A 13 51.14 12.13 23.37
N GLU A 14 49.96 11.96 22.76
CA GLU A 14 48.68 12.25 23.41
C GLU A 14 48.34 11.20 24.49
N SER A 15 47.86 11.65 25.65
CA SER A 15 47.37 10.75 26.73
C SER A 15 45.93 10.34 26.46
N ILE A 16 45.72 9.06 26.14
CA ILE A 16 44.39 8.49 25.86
C ILE A 16 43.76 7.85 27.09
N LYS A 17 42.42 7.82 27.12
CA LYS A 17 41.65 7.06 28.11
C LYS A 17 41.33 5.65 27.58
N LEU A 18 40.99 4.74 28.49
CA LEU A 18 40.45 3.43 28.10
C LEU A 18 39.18 3.63 27.26
N ASP A 19 39.05 2.88 26.17
CA ASP A 19 37.95 2.93 25.19
C ASP A 19 37.83 4.23 24.37
N GLN A 20 38.84 5.10 24.38
CA GLN A 20 38.89 6.27 23.49
C GLN A 20 39.07 5.82 22.02
N PRO A 21 38.19 6.23 21.08
CA PRO A 21 38.34 5.87 19.67
C PRO A 21 39.57 6.55 19.07
N LEU A 22 40.38 5.78 18.34
CA LEU A 22 41.60 6.27 17.69
C LEU A 22 41.36 6.70 16.24
N THR A 23 40.21 6.33 15.65
CA THR A 23 39.86 6.60 14.26
C THR A 23 38.45 7.16 14.12
N SER A 24 38.20 7.87 13.02
CA SER A 24 36.84 8.22 12.60
C SER A 24 36.05 6.98 12.18
N ASN A 25 34.71 7.10 12.12
CA ASN A 25 33.86 6.09 11.52
C ASN A 25 33.58 6.48 10.06
N PRO A 26 34.20 5.84 9.05
CA PRO A 26 33.99 6.19 7.65
C PRO A 26 32.68 5.64 7.08
N ASN A 27 31.88 4.89 7.86
CA ASN A 27 30.63 4.32 7.37
C ASN A 27 29.60 5.42 7.08
N VAL A 28 29.23 5.56 5.80
CA VAL A 28 28.16 6.44 5.30
C VAL A 28 26.88 5.67 4.93
N GLY A 29 26.88 4.35 5.09
CA GLY A 29 25.72 3.50 4.87
C GLY A 29 24.82 3.40 6.08
N GLY A 30 23.57 2.99 5.85
CA GLY A 30 22.59 2.72 6.90
C GLY A 30 21.75 1.50 6.52
N PHE A 31 21.42 0.67 7.51
CA PHE A 31 20.47 -0.41 7.32
C PHE A 31 19.06 0.11 7.62
N GLY A 32 18.12 -0.17 6.72
CA GLY A 32 16.70 0.16 6.88
C GLY A 32 15.83 -1.05 6.56
N GLN A 33 14.76 -1.22 7.32
CA GLN A 33 13.78 -2.29 7.14
C GLN A 33 12.45 -1.69 6.68
N GLY A 34 11.75 -2.42 5.82
CA GLY A 34 10.42 -2.07 5.36
C GLY A 34 9.57 -3.34 5.25
N ASP A 35 8.33 -3.23 5.72
CA ASP A 35 7.35 -4.31 5.66
C ASP A 35 6.50 -4.18 4.40
N ALA A 36 6.07 -5.31 3.85
CA ALA A 36 5.17 -5.36 2.71
C ALA A 36 4.18 -6.52 2.88
N GLU A 37 3.00 -6.35 2.30
CA GLU A 37 1.95 -7.36 2.29
C GLU A 37 1.63 -7.80 0.87
N ILE A 38 1.27 -9.06 0.71
CA ILE A 38 0.82 -9.63 -0.56
C ILE A 38 -0.47 -10.41 -0.31
N VAL A 39 -1.43 -10.24 -1.20
CA VAL A 39 -2.66 -11.03 -1.18
C VAL A 39 -2.59 -12.07 -2.29
N LEU A 40 -2.52 -13.33 -1.91
CA LEU A 40 -2.65 -14.44 -2.86
C LEU A 40 -4.12 -14.57 -3.27
N GLN A 41 -4.41 -14.33 -4.54
CA GLN A 41 -5.78 -14.32 -5.06
C GLN A 41 -6.11 -15.60 -5.82
N ASP A 42 -7.36 -16.04 -5.65
CA ASP A 42 -7.98 -17.07 -6.49
C ASP A 42 -8.75 -16.37 -7.63
N PRO A 43 -8.42 -16.62 -8.92
CA PRO A 43 -9.12 -16.04 -10.05
C PRO A 43 -10.64 -16.27 -10.04
N LEU A 44 -11.11 -17.40 -9.48
CA LEU A 44 -12.54 -17.71 -9.41
C LEU A 44 -13.31 -16.70 -8.54
N ARG A 45 -12.67 -16.14 -7.49
CA ARG A 45 -13.29 -15.11 -6.66
C ARG A 45 -13.57 -13.83 -7.46
N ILE A 46 -12.65 -13.44 -8.33
CA ILE A 46 -12.81 -12.25 -9.17
C ILE A 46 -13.84 -12.50 -10.27
N GLN A 47 -13.84 -13.68 -10.89
CA GLN A 47 -14.86 -14.05 -11.88
C GLN A 47 -16.27 -14.04 -11.27
N GLY A 48 -16.43 -14.63 -10.09
CA GLY A 48 -17.70 -14.59 -9.34
C GLY A 48 -18.12 -13.15 -8.98
N LEU A 49 -17.17 -12.31 -8.57
CA LEU A 49 -17.44 -10.90 -8.27
C LEU A 49 -17.92 -10.12 -9.51
N LEU A 50 -17.30 -10.33 -10.67
CA LEU A 50 -17.69 -9.67 -11.91
C LEU A 50 -19.08 -10.09 -12.39
N PHE A 51 -19.40 -11.37 -12.26
CA PHE A 51 -20.75 -11.87 -12.53
C PHE A 51 -21.77 -11.24 -11.58
N PHE A 52 -21.46 -11.18 -10.28
CA PHE A 52 -22.31 -10.54 -9.29
C PHE A 52 -22.57 -9.07 -9.62
N PHE A 53 -21.53 -8.30 -9.93
CA PHE A 53 -21.69 -6.89 -10.34
C PHE A 53 -22.57 -6.75 -11.58
N THR A 54 -22.38 -7.60 -12.59
CA THR A 54 -23.22 -7.59 -13.79
C THR A 54 -24.69 -7.86 -13.44
N SER A 55 -24.95 -8.83 -12.56
CA SER A 55 -26.32 -9.15 -12.12
C SER A 55 -26.97 -7.99 -11.35
N VAL A 56 -26.21 -7.30 -10.49
CA VAL A 56 -26.69 -6.15 -9.71
C VAL A 56 -27.03 -4.97 -10.64
N VAL A 57 -26.14 -4.66 -11.59
CA VAL A 57 -26.39 -3.57 -12.56
C VAL A 57 -27.62 -3.88 -13.42
N LEU A 58 -27.78 -5.11 -13.90
CA LEU A 58 -28.97 -5.52 -14.65
C LEU A 58 -30.25 -5.38 -13.82
N ALA A 59 -30.23 -5.83 -12.56
CA ALA A 59 -31.37 -5.68 -11.66
C ALA A 59 -31.73 -4.21 -11.44
N GLN A 60 -30.74 -3.34 -11.19
CA GLN A 60 -30.95 -1.90 -11.04
C GLN A 60 -31.59 -1.27 -12.27
N VAL A 61 -31.09 -1.60 -13.47
CA VAL A 61 -31.66 -1.10 -14.73
C VAL A 61 -33.12 -1.53 -14.88
N PHE A 62 -33.43 -2.82 -14.66
CA PHE A 62 -34.80 -3.30 -14.79
C PHE A 62 -35.75 -2.67 -13.77
N LEU A 63 -35.32 -2.48 -12.53
CA LEU A 63 -36.13 -1.79 -11.52
C LEU A 63 -36.47 -0.36 -11.92
N VAL A 64 -35.48 0.40 -12.43
CA VAL A 64 -35.70 1.77 -12.90
C VAL A 64 -36.63 1.80 -14.11
N LEU A 65 -36.42 0.91 -15.09
CA LEU A 65 -37.29 0.83 -16.27
C LEU A 65 -38.72 0.45 -15.89
N LYS A 66 -38.89 -0.52 -14.99
CA LYS A 66 -40.21 -0.95 -14.52
C LYS A 66 -40.92 0.16 -13.74
N LYS A 67 -40.19 0.89 -12.89
CA LYS A 67 -40.70 2.08 -12.20
C LYS A 67 -41.21 3.12 -13.20
N LYS A 68 -40.38 3.50 -14.19
CA LYS A 68 -40.78 4.48 -15.22
C LYS A 68 -41.98 4.00 -16.05
N GLN A 69 -42.06 2.71 -16.35
CA GLN A 69 -43.21 2.12 -17.04
C GLN A 69 -44.49 2.29 -16.20
N PHE A 70 -44.42 2.03 -14.89
CA PHE A 70 -45.56 2.15 -13.99
C PHE A 70 -46.01 3.61 -13.82
N GLU A 71 -45.07 4.54 -13.59
CA GLU A 71 -45.34 5.98 -13.51
C GLU A 71 -46.06 6.49 -14.77
N LYS A 72 -45.67 6.01 -15.96
CA LYS A 72 -46.33 6.36 -17.22
C LYS A 72 -47.80 5.90 -17.24
N VAL A 73 -48.11 4.70 -16.76
CA VAL A 73 -49.49 4.17 -16.71
C VAL A 73 -50.34 4.95 -15.71
N GLN A 74 -49.82 5.20 -14.50
CA GLN A 74 -50.52 5.99 -13.49
C GLN A 74 -50.92 7.38 -14.01
N LEU A 75 -50.04 8.03 -14.78
CA LEU A 75 -50.33 9.32 -15.42
C LEU A 75 -51.48 9.24 -16.43
N TYR A 76 -51.63 8.14 -17.18
CA TYR A 76 -52.76 7.97 -18.11
C TYR A 76 -54.08 7.66 -17.39
N GLU A 77 -54.02 6.90 -16.31
CA GLU A 77 -55.23 6.50 -15.55
C GLU A 77 -55.70 7.58 -14.58
N MET A 78 -54.94 8.67 -14.40
CA MET A 78 -55.20 9.76 -13.45
C MET A 78 -55.47 9.28 -12.01
N ASN A 79 -55.03 8.07 -11.67
CA ASN A 79 -55.18 7.44 -10.37
C ASN A 79 -53.80 7.31 -9.74
N PHE A 80 -53.62 7.95 -8.58
CA PHE A 80 -52.39 7.91 -7.78
C PHE A 80 -52.46 6.86 -6.68
#